data_AF-A0A2H9L511-F1
#
_entry.id   AF-A0A2H9L511-F1
#
_cell.length_a   1.000
_cell.length_b   1.000
_cell.length_c   1.000
_cell.angle_alpha   90.00
_cell.angle_beta   90.00
_cell.angle_gamma   90.00
#
_symmetry.space_group_name_H-M   'P 1'
#
loop_
_entity.id
_entity.type
_entity.pdbx_description
1 polymer ?
#
loop_
_entity_poly.entity_id
_entity_poly.type
_entity_poly.pdbx_seq_one_letter_code
_entity_poly.pdbx_strand_id
1 'polypeptide(L)'
;MGEFVVRLKGKQEQIMDDLIKEGYFNTKSEAIRAGLLELYHKYFDGVTREEVELINKAREYEMKDIRSGKAKTYTLDEIKQKLGL
;
A
#
# COMPACT_ATOMS: atom_id res chain seq x y z
N MET A 1 2.19 -9.98 -23.56
CA MET A 1 2.43 -10.64 -22.25
C MET A 1 3.66 -11.51 -22.41
N GLY A 2 4.63 -11.42 -21.49
CA GLY A 2 5.82 -12.26 -21.51
C GLY A 2 5.58 -13.54 -20.69
N GLU A 3 6.15 -14.65 -21.14
CA GLU A 3 6.21 -15.90 -20.40
C GLU A 3 7.62 -16.08 -19.80
N PHE A 4 7.70 -16.64 -18.60
CA PHE A 4 8.98 -16.94 -17.94
C PHE A 4 8.90 -18.28 -17.20
N VAL A 5 10.03 -18.98 -17.15
CA VAL A 5 10.15 -20.27 -16.47
C VAL A 5 10.78 -20.06 -15.11
N VAL A 6 10.08 -20.45 -14.04
CA VAL A 6 10.60 -20.46 -12.67
C VAL A 6 10.91 -21.89 -12.26
N ARG A 7 12.11 -22.13 -11.75
CA ARG A 7 12.51 -23.43 -11.18
C ARG A 7 12.56 -23.32 -9.66
N LEU A 8 11.62 -23.96 -8.99
CA LEU A 8 11.61 -24.12 -7.54
C LEU A 8 12.29 -25.44 -7.18
N LYS A 9 13.00 -25.47 -6.04
CA LYS A 9 13.65 -26.67 -5.53
C LYS A 9 13.51 -26.76 -4.01
N GLY A 10 13.47 -27.99 -3.50
CA GLY A 10 13.46 -28.25 -2.05
C GLY A 10 12.23 -27.65 -1.38
N LYS A 11 12.43 -26.88 -0.31
CA LYS A 11 11.33 -26.35 0.52
C LYS A 11 10.36 -25.45 -0.26
N GLN A 12 10.85 -24.69 -1.25
CA GLN A 12 9.99 -23.81 -2.05
C GLN A 12 9.02 -24.58 -2.94
N GLU A 13 9.47 -25.72 -3.48
CA GLU A 13 8.64 -26.62 -4.26
C GLU A 13 7.58 -27.29 -3.39
N GLN A 14 7.96 -27.73 -2.17
CA GLN A 14 7.02 -28.30 -1.19
C GLN A 14 5.93 -27.29 -0.82
N ILE A 15 6.31 -26.05 -0.48
CA ILE A 15 5.35 -24.98 -0.15
C ILE A 15 4.39 -24.75 -1.33
N MET A 16 4.91 -24.70 -2.56
CA MET A 16 4.07 -24.51 -3.75
C MET A 16 3.07 -25.66 -3.90
N ASP A 17 3.50 -26.91 -3.69
CA ASP A 17 2.61 -28.07 -3.80
C ASP A 17 1.55 -28.10 -2.69
N ASP A 18 1.91 -27.73 -1.46
CA ASP A 18 0.98 -27.66 -0.33
C ASP A 18 -0.10 -26.60 -0.57
N LEU A 19 0.29 -25.42 -1.10
CA LEU A 19 -0.64 -24.36 -1.47
C LEU A 19 -1.72 -24.81 -2.47
N ILE A 20 -1.37 -25.69 -3.42
CA ILE A 20 -2.32 -26.25 -4.38
C ILE A 20 -3.15 -27.37 -3.74
N LYS A 21 -2.52 -28.28 -2.99
CA LYS A 21 -3.19 -29.42 -2.35
C LYS A 21 -4.25 -28.98 -1.34
N GLU A 22 -3.96 -27.93 -0.57
CA GLU A 22 -4.89 -27.37 0.40
C GLU A 22 -5.97 -26.50 -0.24
N GLY A 23 -5.90 -26.25 -1.56
CA GLY A 23 -6.92 -25.52 -2.30
C GLY A 23 -6.87 -24.01 -2.15
N TYR A 24 -5.78 -23.43 -1.63
CA TYR A 24 -5.61 -21.97 -1.59
C TYR A 24 -5.49 -21.36 -3.00
N PHE A 25 -4.92 -22.13 -3.93
CA PHE A 25 -4.79 -21.72 -5.33
C PHE A 25 -5.09 -22.89 -6.27
N ASN A 26 -5.64 -22.59 -7.46
CA ASN A 26 -5.98 -23.61 -8.44
C ASN A 26 -4.78 -24.04 -9.29
N THR A 27 -3.81 -23.14 -9.48
CA THR A 27 -2.61 -23.40 -10.29
C THR A 27 -1.34 -22.82 -9.68
N LYS A 28 -0.19 -23.45 -9.96
CA LYS A 28 1.13 -22.95 -9.51
C LYS A 28 1.41 -21.53 -10.01
N SER A 29 0.97 -21.21 -11.24
CA SER A 29 1.12 -19.87 -11.81
C SER A 29 0.31 -18.81 -11.08
N GLU A 30 -0.88 -19.17 -10.57
CA GLU A 30 -1.71 -18.28 -9.76
C GLU A 30 -1.03 -17.94 -8.43
N ALA A 31 -0.53 -18.95 -7.72
CA ALA A 31 0.21 -18.77 -6.48
C ALA A 31 1.48 -17.91 -6.68
N ILE A 32 2.23 -18.11 -7.77
CA ILE A 32 3.39 -17.25 -8.12
C ILE A 32 2.96 -15.80 -8.32
N ARG A 33 1.88 -15.54 -9.07
CA ARG A 33 1.40 -14.17 -9.31
C ARG A 33 0.96 -13.49 -8.02
N ALA A 34 0.23 -14.20 -7.16
CA ALA A 34 -0.18 -13.69 -5.86
C ALA A 34 1.03 -13.35 -4.98
N GLY A 35 2.04 -14.24 -4.94
CA GLY A 35 3.29 -13.98 -4.21
C GLY A 35 4.06 -12.76 -4.72
N LEU A 36 4.10 -12.54 -6.05
CA LEU A 36 4.74 -11.34 -6.62
C LEU A 36 4.01 -10.06 -6.23
N LEU A 37 2.67 -10.06 -6.22
CA LEU A 37 1.88 -8.92 -5.77
C LEU A 37 2.12 -8.64 -4.29
N GLU A 38 2.13 -9.65 -3.45
CA GLU A 38 2.41 -9.49 -2.01
C GLU A 38 3.82 -8.93 -1.77
N LEU A 39 4.82 -9.38 -2.54
CA LEU A 39 6.17 -8.81 -2.50
C LEU A 39 6.17 -7.34 -2.96
N TYR A 40 5.44 -7.00 -4.02
CA TYR A 40 5.28 -5.61 -4.43
C TYR A 40 4.67 -4.77 -3.30
N HIS A 41 3.59 -5.26 -2.68
CA HIS A 41 2.94 -4.54 -1.59
C HIS A 41 3.87 -4.32 -0.40
N LYS A 42 4.60 -5.37 -0.02
CA LYS A 42 5.51 -5.35 1.12
C LYS A 42 6.72 -4.42 0.93
N TYR A 43 7.26 -4.33 -0.28
CA TYR A 43 8.52 -3.64 -0.54
C TYR A 43 8.39 -2.32 -1.31
N PHE A 44 7.30 -2.13 -2.04
CA PHE A 44 7.13 -1.02 -2.99
C PHE A 44 5.82 -0.25 -2.82
N ASP A 45 4.74 -0.87 -2.32
CA ASP A 45 3.46 -0.20 -2.01
C ASP A 45 3.37 0.32 -0.57
N GLY A 46 4.41 0.08 0.24
CA GLY A 46 4.56 0.80 1.50
C GLY A 46 4.80 2.28 1.20
N VAL A 47 4.23 3.17 2.02
CA VAL A 47 4.52 4.63 1.95
C VAL A 47 6.02 4.79 1.85
N THR A 48 6.49 5.23 0.69
CA THR A 48 7.92 5.33 0.44
C THR A 48 8.49 6.34 1.43
N ARG A 49 9.77 6.19 1.81
CA ARG A 49 10.43 7.20 2.64
C ARG A 49 10.29 8.60 2.01
N GLU A 50 10.32 8.68 0.69
CA GLU A 50 10.12 9.90 -0.08
C GLU A 50 8.70 10.47 0.08
N GLU A 51 7.65 9.66 0.01
CA GLU A 51 6.28 10.09 0.31
C GLU A 51 6.11 10.56 1.75
N VAL A 52 6.70 9.87 2.74
CA VAL A 52 6.70 10.32 4.14
C VAL A 52 7.38 11.70 4.27
N GLU A 53 8.52 11.89 3.59
CA GLU A 53 9.23 13.17 3.58
C GLU A 53 8.43 14.28 2.89
N LEU A 54 7.74 13.99 1.79
CA LEU A 54 6.86 14.93 1.09
C LEU A 54 5.65 15.33 1.94
N ILE A 55 4.98 14.36 2.58
CA ILE A 55 3.84 14.62 3.48
C ILE A 55 4.29 15.47 4.67
N ASN A 56 5.46 15.18 5.25
CA ASN A 56 5.98 15.98 6.36
C ASN A 56 6.29 17.41 5.93
N LYS A 57 6.90 17.62 4.76
CA LYS A 57 7.13 18.95 4.20
C LYS A 57 5.82 19.70 3.96
N ALA A 58 4.84 19.06 3.31
CA ALA A 58 3.54 19.65 3.06
C ALA A 58 2.85 20.07 4.37
N ARG A 59 2.86 19.19 5.37
CA ARG A 59 2.34 19.47 6.71
C ARG A 59 3.03 20.67 7.37
N GLU A 60 4.36 20.79 7.25
CA GLU A 60 5.07 21.95 7.79
C GLU A 60 4.67 23.25 7.11
N TYR A 61 4.47 23.25 5.79
CA TYR A 61 3.99 24.43 5.06
C TYR A 61 2.58 24.83 5.48
N GLU A 62 1.65 23.88 5.55
CA GLU A 62 0.28 24.14 6.00
C GLU A 62 0.28 24.68 7.44
N MET A 63 1.10 24.10 8.32
CA MET A 63 1.17 24.54 9.70
C MET A 63 1.80 25.92 9.86
N LYS A 64 2.69 26.33 8.95
CA LYS A 64 3.18 27.73 8.87
C LYS A 64 2.05 28.68 8.47
N ASP A 65 1.23 28.30 7.49
CA ASP A 65 0.10 29.12 7.06
C ASP A 65 -0.98 29.23 8.14
N ILE A 66 -1.23 28.16 8.91
CA ILE A 66 -2.12 28.19 10.09
C ILE A 66 -1.53 29.09 11.18
N ARG A 67 -0.26 28.91 11.55
CA ARG A 67 0.40 29.69 12.61
C ARG A 67 0.54 31.17 12.29
N SER A 68 0.73 31.50 11.02
CA SER A 68 0.77 32.90 10.56
C SER A 68 -0.61 33.54 10.47
N GLY A 69 -1.69 32.78 10.71
CA GLY A 69 -3.06 33.26 10.61
C GLY A 69 -3.57 33.42 9.17
N LYS A 70 -2.77 32.99 8.18
CA LYS A 70 -3.13 33.02 6.76
C LYS A 70 -4.21 31.98 6.43
N ALA A 71 -4.25 30.87 7.16
CA ALA A 71 -5.28 29.84 7.06
C ALA A 71 -6.17 29.84 8.31
N LYS A 72 -7.49 29.84 8.11
CA LYS A 72 -8.48 29.74 9.19
C LYS A 72 -8.76 28.26 9.51
N THR A 73 -8.63 27.89 10.77
CA THR A 73 -9.09 26.59 11.27
C THR A 73 -10.57 26.66 11.61
N TYR A 74 -11.26 25.54 11.43
CA TYR A 74 -12.68 25.41 11.75
C TYR A 74 -12.87 24.26 12.73
N THR A 75 -13.82 24.43 13.63
CA THR A 75 -14.37 23.36 14.45
C THR A 75 -15.27 22.46 13.61
N LEU A 76 -15.51 21.24 14.10
CA LEU A 76 -16.40 20.29 13.44
C LEU A 76 -17.82 20.85 13.27
N ASP A 77 -18.33 21.59 14.25
CA ASP A 77 -19.68 22.17 14.20
C ASP A 77 -19.79 23.29 13.16
N GLU A 78 -18.75 24.14 13.02
CA GLU A 78 -18.70 25.16 11.95
C GLU A 78 -18.68 24.51 10.55
N ILE A 79 -18.01 23.37 10.41
CA ILE A 79 -17.97 22.63 9.13
C ILE A 79 -19.35 22.01 8.83
N LYS A 80 -19.98 21.37 9.81
CA LYS A 80 -21.34 20.78 9.66
C LYS A 80 -22.35 21.84 9.23
N GLN A 81 -22.35 22.99 9.90
CA GLN A 81 -23.20 24.12 9.56
C GLN A 81 -22.95 24.64 8.14
N LYS A 82 -21.68 24.67 7.69
CA LYS A 82 -21.31 25.11 6.34
C LYS A 82 -21.69 24.09 5.25
N LEU A 83 -21.68 22.80 5.58
CA LEU A 83 -21.99 21.70 4.66
C LEU A 83 -23.47 21.29 4.67
N GLY A 84 -24.28 21.86 5.57
CA GLY A 84 -25.70 21.51 5.72
C GLY A 84 -25.93 20.11 6.31
N LEU A 85 -24.99 19.65 7.14
CA LEU A 85 -25.03 18.36 7.86
C LEU A 85 -25.46 18.53 9.31
#